data_AF-A0A5C6ZAC1-F1
#
_entry.id   AF-A0A5C6ZAC1-F1
#
_cell.length_a   1.000
_cell.length_b   1.000
_cell.length_c   1.000
_cell.angle_alpha   90.00
_cell.angle_beta   90.00
_cell.angle_gamma   90.00
#
_symmetry.space_group_name_H-M   'P 1'
#
loop_
_entity.id
_entity.type
_entity.pdbx_description
1 polymer ?
#
loop_
_entity_poly.entity_id
_entity_poly.type
_entity_poly.pdbx_seq_one_letter_code
_entity_poly.pdbx_strand_id
1 'polypeptide(L)' 'MPAETPEEREVVELLDREHPLKNIDEAIEDLILTVVDLQEATESQRYHVEQVRRDAPKLGRNDPCHCGSGKKFKNCHGAA' A
#
# COMPACT_ATOMS: atom_id res chain seq x y z
N MET A 1 6.56 -18.25 -9.56
CA MET A 1 7.67 -18.41 -10.52
C MET A 1 8.76 -19.21 -9.83
N PRO A 2 9.39 -20.18 -10.49
CA PRO A 2 10.53 -20.90 -9.91
C PRO A 2 11.76 -19.98 -9.83
N ALA A 3 12.65 -20.22 -8.86
CA ALA A 3 13.92 -19.49 -8.70
C ALA A 3 14.80 -19.64 -9.95
N GLU A 4 15.17 -18.50 -10.55
CA GLU A 4 15.86 -18.42 -11.85
C GLU A 4 17.39 -18.43 -11.68
N THR A 5 17.90 -17.92 -10.56
CA THR A 5 19.34 -17.82 -10.28
C THR A 5 19.83 -18.84 -9.23
N PRO A 6 21.13 -19.18 -9.21
CA PRO A 6 21.70 -20.05 -8.18
C PRO A 6 21.56 -19.49 -6.77
N GLU A 7 21.69 -18.18 -6.63
CA GLU A 7 21.55 -17.45 -5.36
C GLU A 7 20.11 -17.52 -4.85
N GLU A 8 19.12 -17.35 -5.73
CA GLU A 8 17.70 -17.51 -5.37
C GLU A 8 17.37 -18.94 -4.91
N ARG A 9 17.99 -19.95 -5.52
CA ARG A 9 17.79 -21.36 -5.11
C ARG A 9 18.33 -21.63 -3.73
N GLU A 10 19.51 -21.10 -3.40
CA GLU A 10 20.09 -21.21 -2.05
C GLU A 10 19.20 -20.54 -0.99
N VAL A 11 18.63 -19.37 -1.31
CA VAL A 11 17.68 -18.67 -0.44
C VAL A 11 16.40 -19.49 -0.24
N VAL A 12 15.85 -20.07 -1.29
CA VAL A 12 14.65 -20.93 -1.21
C VAL A 12 14.94 -22.18 -0.38
N GLU A 13 16.07 -22.86 -0.59
CA GLU A 13 16.45 -24.03 0.22
C GLU A 13 16.63 -23.69 1.70
N LEU A 14 17.19 -22.51 2.00
CA LEU A 14 17.33 -22.03 3.37
C LEU A 14 15.97 -21.74 4.00
N LEU A 15 15.05 -21.11 3.26
CA LEU A 15 13.67 -20.85 3.69
C LEU A 15 12.89 -22.14 3.93
N ASP A 16 12.99 -23.13 3.04
CA ASP A 16 12.33 -24.44 3.21
C ASP A 16 12.85 -25.19 4.44
N ARG A 17 14.13 -25.02 4.77
CA ARG A 17 14.74 -25.62 5.96
C ARG A 17 14.33 -24.91 7.25
N GLU A 18 14.26 -23.58 7.25
CA GLU A 18 13.88 -22.77 8.41
C GLU A 18 12.37 -22.78 8.66
N HIS A 19 11.58 -22.88 7.58
CA HIS A 19 10.13 -22.85 7.58
C HIS A 19 9.60 -24.02 6.75
N PRO A 20 9.73 -25.26 7.24
CA PRO A 20 9.18 -26.41 6.54
C PRO A 20 7.67 -26.20 6.41
N LEU A 21 7.19 -26.05 5.18
CA LEU A 21 5.77 -26.08 4.90
C LEU A 21 5.26 -27.44 5.36
N LYS A 22 4.32 -27.42 6.30
CA LYS A 22 3.59 -28.60 6.74
C LYS A 22 2.68 -29.11 5.60
N ASN A 23 1.78 -30.04 5.89
CA ASN A 23 0.74 -30.40 4.91
C ASN A 23 -0.11 -29.17 4.54
N ILE A 24 -0.82 -29.24 3.40
CA ILE A 24 -1.62 -28.12 2.89
C ILE A 24 -2.65 -27.66 3.94
N ASP A 25 -3.22 -28.59 4.70
CA ASP A 25 -4.23 -28.30 5.71
C ASP A 25 -3.66 -27.45 6.85
N GLU A 26 -2.47 -27.78 7.36
CA GLU A 26 -1.78 -27.01 8.39
C GLU A 26 -1.31 -25.64 7.89
N ALA A 27 -0.87 -25.54 6.63
CA ALA A 27 -0.50 -24.26 6.04
C ALA A 27 -1.71 -23.31 5.89
N ILE A 28 -2.89 -23.86 5.60
CA ILE A 28 -4.15 -23.11 5.56
C ILE A 28 -4.53 -22.66 6.97
N GLU A 29 -4.39 -23.52 7.99
CA GLU A 29 -4.65 -23.15 9.38
C GLU A 29 -3.75 -22.01 9.86
N ASP A 30 -2.43 -22.12 9.63
CA ASP A 30 -1.45 -21.09 9.98
C ASP A 30 -1.75 -19.75 9.26
N LEU A 31 -2.18 -19.81 7.99
CA LEU A 31 -2.60 -18.62 7.24
C LEU A 31 -3.86 -17.98 7.83
N ILE A 32 -4.87 -18.78 8.18
CA ILE A 32 -6.12 -18.28 8.77
C ILE A 32 -5.83 -17.58 10.10
N LEU A 33 -5.04 -18.20 10.98
CA LEU A 33 -4.66 -17.62 12.27
C LEU A 33 -3.92 -16.30 12.07
N THR A 34 -2.96 -16.26 11.15
CA THR A 34 -2.21 -15.03 10.82
C THR A 34 -3.14 -13.91 10.34
N VAL A 35 -4.13 -14.22 9.51
CA VAL A 35 -5.11 -13.23 9.03
C VAL A 35 -6.00 -12.72 10.16
N VAL A 36 -6.41 -13.59 11.09
CA VAL A 36 -7.19 -13.20 12.28
C VAL A 36 -6.36 -12.27 13.18
N ASP A 37 -5.12 -12.63 13.48
CA ASP A 37 -4.21 -11.81 14.30
C ASP A 37 -3.99 -10.42 13.68
N LEU A 38 -3.78 -10.38 12.36
CA LEU A 38 -3.67 -9.12 11.62
C LEU A 38 -4.96 -8.30 11.69
N GLN A 39 -6.13 -8.93 11.61
CA GLN A 39 -7.40 -8.22 11.71
C GLN A 39 -7.57 -7.59 13.09
N GLU A 40 -7.26 -8.31 14.17
CA GLU A 40 -7.33 -7.81 15.54
C GLU A 40 -6.31 -6.67 15.75
N ALA A 41 -5.05 -6.88 15.34
CA ALA A 41 -4.00 -5.88 15.49
C ALA A 41 -4.31 -4.57 14.73
N THR A 42 -5.03 -4.65 13.62
CA THR A 42 -5.38 -3.49 12.78
C THR A 42 -6.78 -2.94 13.03
N GLU A 43 -7.55 -3.49 13.99
CA GLU A 43 -8.94 -3.10 14.22
C GLU A 43 -9.09 -1.59 14.45
N SER A 44 -8.23 -1.02 15.30
CA SER A 44 -8.23 0.42 15.61
C SER A 44 -7.92 1.32 14.41
N GLN A 45 -7.17 0.79 13.43
CA GLN A 45 -6.76 1.53 12.23
C GLN A 45 -7.76 1.41 11.09
N ARG A 46 -8.65 0.41 11.11
CA ARG A 46 -9.60 0.10 10.03
C ARG A 46 -10.51 1.27 9.64
N TYR A 47 -10.80 2.15 10.59
CA TYR A 47 -11.62 3.35 10.40
C TYR A 47 -10.90 4.64 10.76
N HIS A 48 -9.58 4.58 10.96
CA HIS A 48 -8.80 5.75 11.31
C HIS A 48 -8.66 6.68 10.09
N VAL A 49 -9.12 7.92 10.24
CA VAL A 49 -8.97 8.97 9.22
C VAL A 49 -8.16 10.10 9.83
N GLU A 50 -6.94 10.30 9.34
CA GLU A 50 -6.15 11.47 9.70
C GLU A 50 -6.63 12.71 8.97
N GLN A 51 -6.82 13.79 9.72
CA GLN A 51 -7.09 15.08 9.11
C GLN A 51 -5.82 15.64 8.49
N VAL A 52 -5.70 15.51 7.17
CA VAL A 52 -4.60 16.12 6.42
C VAL A 52 -4.74 17.64 6.45
N ARG A 53 -3.78 18.31 7.10
CA ARG A 53 -3.59 19.76 6.99
C ARG A 53 -2.72 20.05 5.77
N ARG A 54 -3.15 20.99 4.94
CA ARG A 54 -2.35 21.46 3.81
C ARG A 54 -1.33 22.48 4.32
N ASP A 55 -0.07 22.31 3.95
CA ASP A 55 0.96 23.31 4.21
C ASP A 55 0.74 24.58 3.38
N ALA A 56 0.17 24.42 2.18
CA ALA A 56 -0.14 25.50 1.27
C ALA A 56 -1.64 25.86 1.26
N PRO A 57 -1.98 27.14 1.04
CA PRO A 57 -3.37 27.57 0.88
C PRO A 57 -4.04 26.88 -0.31
N LYS A 58 -5.36 26.75 -0.26
CA LYS A 58 -6.14 26.25 -1.41
C LYS A 58 -5.99 27.24 -2.57
N LEU A 59 -5.64 26.72 -3.76
CA LEU A 59 -5.59 27.51 -4.99
C LEU A 59 -6.98 28.13 -5.26
N GLY A 60 -7.04 29.45 -5.34
CA GLY A 60 -8.26 30.20 -5.58
C GLY A 60 -8.70 30.15 -7.04
N ARG A 61 -10.00 30.31 -7.29
CA ARG A 61 -10.59 30.31 -8.65
C ARG A 61 -9.91 31.31 -9.61
N ASN A 62 -9.47 32.46 -9.11
CA ASN A 62 -8.90 33.53 -9.93
C ASN A 62 -7.37 33.51 -9.99
N ASP A 63 -6.71 32.63 -9.24
CA ASP A 63 -5.24 32.54 -9.19
C ASP A 63 -4.68 31.96 -10.49
N PRO A 64 -3.39 32.17 -10.79
CA PRO A 64 -2.72 31.49 -11.91
C PRO A 64 -2.85 29.97 -11.79
N CYS A 65 -3.18 29.31 -12.89
CA CYS A 65 -3.31 27.86 -12.90
C CYS A 65 -1.93 27.19 -12.74
N HIS A 66 -1.86 26.15 -11.90
CA HIS A 66 -0.61 25.42 -11.60
C HIS A 66 0.05 24.73 -12.81
N CYS A 67 -0.64 24.64 -13.96
CA CYS A 67 -0.11 24.06 -15.19
C CYS A 67 0.77 25.02 -16.01
N GLY A 68 0.99 26.25 -15.56
CA GLY A 68 1.83 27.22 -16.26
C GLY A 68 1.19 27.85 -17.51
N SER A 69 -0.09 27.64 -17.76
CA SER A 69 -0.79 28.16 -18.96
C SER A 69 -0.98 29.69 -18.99
N GLY A 70 -0.67 30.40 -17.89
CA GLY A 70 -0.98 31.82 -17.72
C GLY A 70 -2.47 32.15 -17.53
N LYS A 71 -3.37 31.15 -17.61
CA LYS A 71 -4.81 31.32 -17.40
C LYS A 71 -5.16 31.31 -15.91
N LYS A 72 -6.25 31.98 -15.53
CA LYS A 72 -6.86 31.83 -14.19
C LYS A 72 -7.32 30.38 -13.98
N PHE A 73 -7.22 29.84 -12.76
CA PHE A 73 -7.58 28.46 -12.44
C PHE A 73 -9.00 28.09 -12.92
N LYS A 74 -9.98 28.97 -12.71
CA LYS A 74 -11.38 28.81 -13.17
C LYS A 74 -11.55 28.66 -14.69
N ASN A 75 -10.59 29.12 -15.47
CA ASN A 75 -10.61 29.06 -16.94
C ASN A 75 -9.64 27.97 -17.46
N CYS A 76 -9.20 27.05 -16.59
CA CYS A 76 -8.25 25.99 -16.90
C CYS A 76 -8.60 24.72 -16.09
N HIS A 77 -7.74 24.23 -15.20
CA HIS A 77 -7.97 22.99 -14.43
C HIS A 77 -9.06 23.10 -13.34
N GLY A 78 -9.56 24.31 -13.08
CA GLY A 78 -10.73 24.56 -12.25
C GLY A 78 -11.98 24.86 -13.05
N ALA A 79 -11.95 24.68 -14.37
CA ALA A 79 -13.15 24.68 -15.20
C ALA A 79 -13.86 23.34 -15.00
N ALA A 80 -15.10 23.40 -14.50
CA ALA A 80 -16.04 22.29 -14.55
C ALA A 80 -16.82 22.38 -15.87
#